data_AF-A0A931VM00-F1
#
_entry.id   AF-A0A931VM00-F1
#
_cell.length_a   1.000
_cell.length_b   1.000
_cell.length_c   1.000
_cell.angle_alpha   90.00
_cell.angle_beta   90.00
_cell.angle_gamma   90.00
#
_symmetry.space_group_name_H-M   'P 1'
#
loop_
_entity.id
_entity.type
_entity.pdbx_description
1 polymer ?
#
loop_
_entity_poly.entity_id
_entity_poly.type
_entity_poly.pdbx_seq_one_letter_code
_entity_poly.pdbx_strand_id
1 'polypeptide(L)'
;MGRKKAPPPGWLGQIISSIGEFMSNLTLAANQYPVWSTGKAGDDKPGPNKILTPGERDILEAVENKISKLGFETLVRFVYLDKKDSFTPSNVSAVMGAMRQFSTQNLNSFRPNPGTITILARNLRGYLFRHSKLKKKKKKLFAAYRNRTMPLHPKPRVALKLKTSVLNTEELATIYHPPITSVGAPSLRHLESKKGGPPPNLPIE
;
A
#
# COMPACT_ATOMS: atom_id res chain seq x y z
N MET A 1 15.76 -47.52 -52.48
CA MET A 1 14.50 -46.78 -52.25
C MET A 1 14.33 -46.52 -50.77
N GLY A 2 14.47 -45.27 -50.31
CA GLY A 2 14.32 -44.89 -48.90
C GLY A 2 13.80 -43.46 -48.82
N ARG A 3 12.62 -43.30 -48.23
CA ARG A 3 11.66 -42.20 -48.43
C ARG A 3 12.25 -40.80 -48.15
N LYS A 4 11.99 -39.85 -49.06
CA LYS A 4 12.20 -38.41 -48.85
C LYS A 4 11.40 -37.97 -47.62
N LYS A 5 12.07 -37.30 -46.67
CA LYS A 5 11.42 -36.69 -45.51
C LYS A 5 10.41 -35.64 -46.00
N ALA A 6 9.17 -35.73 -45.51
CA ALA A 6 8.11 -34.78 -45.85
C ALA A 6 8.51 -33.35 -45.42
N PRO A 7 8.11 -32.31 -46.18
CA PRO A 7 8.40 -30.93 -45.81
C PRO A 7 7.75 -30.58 -44.46
N PRO A 8 8.36 -29.67 -43.67
CA PRO A 8 7.80 -29.26 -42.39
C PRO A 8 6.37 -28.71 -42.59
N PRO A 9 5.42 -29.02 -41.70
CA PRO A 9 4.05 -28.56 -41.84
C PRO A 9 4.02 -27.03 -41.87
N GLY A 10 3.33 -26.49 -42.87
CA GLY A 10 3.10 -25.05 -42.99
C GLY A 10 2.39 -24.48 -41.76
N TRP A 11 2.37 -23.16 -41.62
CA TRP A 11 1.90 -22.48 -40.41
C TRP A 11 0.49 -22.91 -39.94
N LEU A 12 -0.43 -23.21 -40.87
CA LEU A 12 -1.76 -23.74 -40.59
C LEU A 12 -1.72 -25.15 -39.98
N GLY A 13 -0.79 -25.99 -40.44
CA GLY A 13 -0.56 -27.32 -39.88
C GLY A 13 -0.02 -27.27 -38.45
N GLN A 14 0.83 -26.29 -38.13
CA GLN A 14 1.34 -26.07 -36.77
C GLN A 14 0.26 -25.55 -35.82
N ILE A 15 -0.66 -24.71 -36.30
CA ILE A 15 -1.79 -24.21 -35.50
C ILE A 15 -2.78 -25.34 -35.21
N ILE A 16 -3.12 -26.16 -36.21
CA ILE A 16 -4.05 -27.29 -36.04
C ILE A 16 -3.47 -28.33 -35.07
N SER A 17 -2.16 -28.64 -35.16
CA SER A 17 -1.51 -29.55 -34.22
C SER A 17 -1.46 -28.97 -32.79
N SER A 18 -1.21 -27.66 -32.66
CA SER A 18 -1.20 -26.99 -31.35
C SER A 18 -2.58 -26.94 -30.69
N ILE A 19 -3.65 -26.78 -31.47
CA ILE A 19 -5.04 -26.85 -30.98
C ILE A 19 -5.40 -28.30 -30.58
N GLY A 20 -4.93 -29.29 -31.34
CA GLY A 20 -5.07 -30.70 -30.99
C GLY A 20 -4.38 -31.05 -29.66
N GLU A 21 -3.13 -30.61 -29.48
CA GLU A 21 -2.37 -30.76 -28.23
C GLU A 21 -3.02 -30.01 -27.06
N PHE A 22 -3.61 -28.83 -27.31
CA PHE A 22 -4.38 -28.09 -26.31
C PHE A 22 -5.61 -28.87 -25.83
N MET A 23 -6.39 -29.44 -26.76
CA MET A 23 -7.63 -30.16 -26.41
C MET A 23 -7.36 -31.49 -25.70
N SER A 24 -6.33 -32.24 -26.11
CA SER A 24 -5.94 -33.47 -25.40
C SER A 24 -5.37 -33.19 -24.01
N ASN A 25 -4.56 -32.13 -23.88
CA ASN A 25 -4.04 -31.72 -22.58
C ASN A 25 -5.14 -31.15 -21.68
N LEU A 26 -6.17 -30.50 -22.24
CA LEU A 26 -7.31 -29.97 -21.47
C LEU A 26 -8.21 -31.09 -20.92
N THR A 27 -8.42 -32.18 -21.66
CA THR A 27 -9.21 -33.32 -21.18
C THR A 27 -8.45 -34.15 -20.14
N LEU A 28 -7.13 -34.29 -20.31
CA LEU A 28 -6.25 -34.98 -19.35
C LEU A 28 -5.82 -34.10 -18.16
N ALA A 29 -6.08 -32.79 -18.21
CA ALA A 29 -5.75 -31.81 -17.16
C ALA A 29 -6.38 -32.12 -15.79
N ALA A 30 -7.44 -32.94 -15.76
CA ALA A 30 -8.04 -33.39 -14.52
C ALA A 30 -7.16 -34.38 -13.73
N ASN A 31 -6.22 -35.07 -14.39
CA ASN A 31 -5.41 -36.13 -13.78
C ASN A 31 -3.89 -35.91 -13.92
N GLN A 32 -3.43 -35.21 -14.96
CA GLN A 32 -2.01 -34.92 -15.19
C GLN A 32 -1.81 -33.47 -15.60
N TYR A 33 -0.65 -32.91 -15.22
CA TYR A 33 -0.30 -31.55 -15.62
C TYR A 33 -0.05 -31.49 -17.14
N PRO A 34 -0.60 -30.47 -17.83
CA PRO A 34 -0.42 -30.34 -19.27
C PRO A 34 1.04 -29.99 -19.61
N VAL A 35 1.70 -30.85 -20.39
CA VAL A 35 3.05 -30.59 -20.91
C VAL A 35 2.91 -30.05 -22.32
N TRP A 36 3.35 -28.80 -22.52
CA TRP A 36 3.33 -28.15 -23.82
C TRP A 36 4.61 -28.48 -24.58
N SER A 37 4.50 -28.76 -25.87
CA SER A 37 5.63 -29.02 -26.77
C SER A 37 6.45 -27.76 -27.11
N THR A 38 6.38 -26.71 -26.28
CA THR A 38 7.21 -25.52 -26.41
C THR A 38 8.67 -25.96 -26.47
N GLY A 39 9.28 -25.73 -27.64
CA GLY A 39 10.51 -26.38 -28.06
C GLY A 39 11.58 -26.36 -26.99
N LYS A 40 12.24 -27.51 -26.82
CA LYS A 40 13.47 -27.73 -26.04
C LYS A 40 13.58 -26.79 -24.84
N ALA A 41 13.17 -27.29 -23.67
CA ALA A 41 13.70 -26.79 -22.40
C ALA A 41 15.22 -26.69 -22.55
N GLY A 42 15.70 -25.48 -22.83
CA GLY A 42 17.11 -25.17 -22.81
C GLY A 42 17.53 -25.37 -21.37
N ASP A 43 18.66 -26.05 -21.19
CA ASP A 43 19.38 -26.06 -19.93
C ASP A 43 19.24 -24.70 -19.26
N ASP A 44 18.70 -24.67 -18.04
CA ASP A 44 18.74 -23.53 -17.13
C ASP A 44 20.20 -23.28 -16.74
N LYS A 45 21.03 -22.92 -17.71
CA LYS A 45 22.32 -22.29 -17.45
C LYS A 45 21.94 -20.99 -16.75
N PRO A 46 22.44 -20.74 -15.53
CA PRO A 46 22.18 -19.47 -14.85
C PRO A 46 22.56 -18.38 -15.84
N GLY A 47 21.57 -17.57 -16.21
CA GLY A 47 21.75 -16.53 -17.23
C GLY A 47 23.00 -15.71 -16.92
N PRO A 48 23.70 -15.20 -17.94
CA PRO A 48 24.95 -14.48 -17.73
C PRO A 48 24.72 -13.40 -16.68
N ASN A 49 25.51 -13.43 -15.60
CA ASN A 49 25.43 -12.51 -14.47
C ASN A 49 25.00 -11.14 -14.98
N LYS A 50 23.74 -10.80 -14.72
CA LYS A 50 23.14 -9.59 -15.28
C LYS A 50 23.92 -8.44 -14.68
N ILE A 51 24.79 -7.81 -15.47
CA ILE A 51 25.58 -6.67 -15.02
C ILE A 51 24.55 -5.56 -14.79
N LEU A 52 24.12 -5.43 -13.54
CA LEU A 52 23.18 -4.40 -13.14
C LEU A 52 23.80 -3.04 -13.42
N THR A 53 22.99 -2.11 -13.92
CA THR A 53 23.41 -0.72 -14.02
C THR A 53 23.71 -0.18 -12.61
N PRO A 54 24.59 0.81 -12.45
CA PRO A 54 24.91 1.35 -11.12
C PRO A 54 23.66 1.73 -10.31
N GLY A 55 22.68 2.39 -10.94
CA GLY A 55 21.43 2.76 -10.26
C GLY A 55 20.55 1.57 -9.85
N GLU A 56 20.53 0.48 -10.62
CA GLU A 56 19.82 -0.74 -10.21
C GLU A 56 20.52 -1.45 -9.04
N ARG A 57 21.86 -1.38 -8.96
CA ARG A 57 22.62 -1.92 -7.83
C ARG A 57 22.29 -1.17 -6.55
N ASP A 58 22.28 0.16 -6.59
CA ASP A 58 21.96 1.00 -5.43
C ASP A 58 20.53 0.72 -4.92
N ILE A 59 19.58 0.53 -5.84
CA ILE A 59 18.20 0.17 -5.48
C ILE A 59 18.16 -1.22 -4.83
N LEU A 60 18.87 -2.20 -5.40
CA LEU A 60 18.91 -3.56 -4.87
C LEU A 60 19.53 -3.59 -3.48
N GLU A 61 20.67 -2.92 -3.30
CA GLU A 61 21.35 -2.80 -2.01
C GLU A 61 20.44 -2.13 -0.96
N ALA A 62 19.74 -1.05 -1.32
CA ALA A 62 18.79 -0.39 -0.42
C ALA A 62 17.61 -1.31 -0.03
N VAL A 63 17.12 -2.14 -0.96
CA VAL A 63 16.06 -3.10 -0.70
C VAL A 63 16.55 -4.23 0.22
N GLU A 64 17.74 -4.77 -0.03
CA GLU A 64 18.37 -5.79 0.82
C GLU A 64 18.59 -5.27 2.25
N ASN A 65 19.10 -4.04 2.38
CA ASN A 65 19.28 -3.36 3.67
C ASN A 65 17.96 -3.07 4.40
N LYS A 66 16.84 -2.97 3.68
CA LYS A 66 15.51 -2.83 4.27
C LYS A 66 14.96 -4.17 4.76
N ILE A 67 15.16 -5.23 3.97
CA ILE A 67 14.68 -6.60 4.28
C ILE A 67 15.46 -7.21 5.44
N SER A 68 16.74 -6.88 5.59
CA SER A 68 17.59 -7.39 6.68
C SER A 68 17.14 -6.95 8.08
N LYS A 69 16.30 -5.91 8.17
CA LYS A 69 15.78 -5.35 9.42
C LYS A 69 14.36 -5.82 9.69
N LEU A 70 13.95 -5.78 10.96
CA LEU A 70 12.59 -6.13 11.36
C LEU A 70 11.58 -5.17 10.69
N GLY A 71 10.63 -5.75 9.96
CA GLY A 71 9.54 -5.05 9.30
C GLY A 71 8.25 -5.07 10.14
N PHE A 72 7.64 -3.91 10.31
CA PHE A 72 6.38 -3.74 11.04
C PHE A 72 5.27 -3.25 10.10
N GLU A 73 4.10 -3.89 10.18
CA GLU A 73 2.91 -3.40 9.49
C GLU A 73 2.43 -2.10 10.13
N THR A 74 2.63 -0.99 9.41
CA THR A 74 2.40 0.35 9.94
C THR A 74 1.28 1.07 9.19
N LEU A 75 0.49 1.85 9.93
CA LEU A 75 -0.53 2.74 9.38
C LEU A 75 -0.38 4.15 9.97
N VAL A 76 0.15 5.07 9.17
CA VAL A 76 0.22 6.50 9.51
C VAL A 76 -1.19 7.11 9.37
N ARG A 77 -1.67 7.75 10.45
CA ARG A 77 -3.02 8.33 10.50
C ARG A 77 -2.94 9.81 10.86
N PHE A 78 -3.58 10.64 10.05
CA PHE A 78 -3.70 12.07 10.28
C PHE A 78 -5.18 12.49 10.17
N VAL A 79 -5.66 13.26 11.15
CA VAL A 79 -7.00 13.85 11.15
C VAL A 79 -6.87 15.31 11.53
N TYR A 80 -7.31 16.19 10.64
CA TYR A 80 -7.42 17.62 10.91
C TYR A 80 -8.85 17.95 11.33
N LEU A 81 -9.01 18.51 12.53
CA LEU A 81 -10.29 18.94 13.09
C LEU A 81 -10.24 20.43 13.35
N ASP A 82 -11.27 21.13 12.89
CA ASP A 82 -11.41 22.57 13.05
C ASP A 82 -12.89 22.95 13.13
N LYS A 83 -13.19 24.16 13.61
CA LYS A 83 -14.53 24.75 13.51
C LYS A 83 -14.90 24.90 12.03
N LYS A 84 -16.20 24.79 11.72
CA LYS A 84 -16.67 24.82 10.32
C LYS A 84 -16.26 26.11 9.60
N ASP A 85 -16.31 27.23 10.31
CA ASP A 85 -16.10 28.56 9.73
C ASP A 85 -14.60 28.92 9.61
N SER A 86 -13.74 28.23 10.38
CA SER A 86 -12.28 28.44 10.37
C SER A 86 -11.51 27.36 9.60
N PHE A 87 -12.21 26.33 9.10
CA PHE A 87 -11.57 25.17 8.49
C PHE A 87 -10.77 25.58 7.24
N THR A 88 -9.44 25.45 7.33
CA THR A 88 -8.54 25.78 6.22
C THR A 88 -8.02 24.49 5.55
N PRO A 89 -8.40 24.22 4.29
CA PRO A 89 -7.91 23.05 3.55
C PRO A 89 -6.38 23.04 3.38
N SER A 90 -5.75 24.21 3.37
CA SER A 90 -4.30 24.37 3.16
C SER A 90 -3.46 23.67 4.24
N ASN A 91 -3.96 23.60 5.48
CA ASN A 91 -3.29 22.89 6.57
C ASN A 91 -3.16 21.39 6.29
N VAL A 92 -4.15 20.80 5.61
CA VAL A 92 -4.10 19.39 5.19
C VAL A 92 -3.03 19.20 4.13
N SER A 93 -2.92 20.10 3.15
CA SER A 93 -1.85 20.03 2.14
C SER A 93 -0.46 20.25 2.73
N ALA A 94 -0.32 21.11 3.75
CA ALA A 94 0.95 21.35 4.42
C ALA A 94 1.49 20.06 5.06
N VAL A 95 0.64 19.32 5.79
CA VAL A 95 1.02 18.02 6.38
C VAL A 95 1.36 16.98 5.31
N MET A 96 0.61 16.96 4.20
CA MET A 96 0.94 16.08 3.07
C MET A 96 2.27 16.47 2.41
N GLY A 97 2.59 17.76 2.37
CA GLY A 97 3.88 18.29 1.91
C GLY A 97 5.04 17.85 2.81
N ALA A 98 4.87 17.94 4.13
CA ALA A 98 5.86 17.46 5.09
C ALA A 98 6.19 15.97 4.88
N MET A 99 5.19 15.12 4.60
CA MET A 99 5.43 13.70 4.32
C MET A 99 6.19 13.44 3.01
N ARG A 100 6.27 14.40 2.08
CA ARG A 100 7.05 14.24 0.84
C ARG A 100 8.56 14.33 1.08
N GLN A 101 9.02 14.89 2.20
CA GLN A 101 10.46 14.96 2.50
C GLN A 101 11.10 13.57 2.63
N PHE A 102 10.30 12.56 2.95
CA PHE A 102 10.75 11.16 3.03
C PHE A 102 10.68 10.43 1.67
N SER A 103 10.45 11.16 0.57
CA SER A 103 10.48 10.59 -0.78
C SER A 103 11.85 10.79 -1.41
N THR A 104 12.39 9.73 -1.99
CA THR A 104 13.58 9.79 -2.85
C THR A 104 13.15 9.48 -4.28
N GLN A 105 13.81 10.09 -5.28
CA GLN A 105 13.43 9.94 -6.69
C GLN A 105 13.53 8.49 -7.18
N ASN A 106 14.54 7.75 -6.73
CA ASN A 106 14.84 6.39 -7.18
C ASN A 106 14.20 5.29 -6.30
N LEU A 107 13.60 5.65 -5.16
CA LEU A 107 13.06 4.71 -4.18
C LEU A 107 11.58 4.96 -3.88
N ASN A 108 11.05 4.26 -2.87
CA ASN A 108 9.66 4.37 -2.44
C ASN A 108 9.33 5.76 -1.85
N SER A 109 8.04 6.07 -1.85
CA SER A 109 7.51 7.33 -1.31
C SER A 109 6.18 7.12 -0.59
N PHE A 110 5.93 7.95 0.43
CA PHE A 110 4.62 7.97 1.09
C PHE A 110 3.57 8.63 0.19
N ARG A 111 2.41 8.00 0.09
CA ARG A 111 1.26 8.53 -0.64
C ARG A 111 -0.01 8.47 0.20
N PRO A 112 -0.87 9.49 0.13
CA PRO A 112 -2.15 9.46 0.82
C PRO A 112 -3.04 8.37 0.22
N ASN A 113 -3.76 7.64 1.07
CA ASN A 113 -4.73 6.67 0.61
C ASN A 113 -5.97 7.39 0.03
N PRO A 114 -6.30 7.21 -1.27
CA PRO A 114 -7.45 7.88 -1.88
C PRO A 114 -8.79 7.54 -1.19
N GLY A 115 -8.88 6.33 -0.61
CA GLY A 115 -10.08 5.88 0.10
C GLY A 115 -10.41 6.70 1.35
N THR A 116 -9.40 7.29 2.00
CA THR A 116 -9.54 8.06 3.24
C THR A 116 -9.74 9.57 3.03
N ILE A 117 -9.52 10.08 1.81
CA ILE A 117 -9.69 11.50 1.50
C ILE A 117 -11.18 11.89 1.62
N THR A 118 -11.48 13.01 2.29
CA THR A 118 -12.86 13.50 2.52
C THR A 118 -13.43 14.30 1.35
N ILE A 119 -13.00 13.99 0.13
CA ILE A 119 -13.51 14.56 -1.13
C ILE A 119 -14.37 13.48 -1.79
N LEU A 120 -15.53 13.85 -2.32
CA LEU A 120 -16.44 12.94 -3.03
C LEU A 120 -16.32 13.18 -4.54
N ALA A 121 -16.32 12.12 -5.35
CA ALA A 121 -16.32 12.20 -6.81
C ALA A 121 -17.52 13.02 -7.32
N ARG A 122 -17.27 13.91 -8.29
CA ARG A 122 -18.28 14.79 -8.93
C ARG A 122 -19.13 14.02 -9.97
N ASN A 123 -19.73 12.91 -9.58
CA ASN A 123 -20.64 12.15 -10.45
C ASN A 123 -22.10 12.54 -10.16
N LEU A 124 -23.00 12.51 -11.15
CA LEU A 124 -24.42 12.89 -11.00
C LEU A 124 -25.10 12.20 -9.80
N ARG A 125 -24.95 10.87 -9.67
CA ARG A 125 -25.51 10.07 -8.56
C ARG A 125 -24.89 10.40 -7.18
N GLY A 126 -23.72 11.05 -7.18
CA GLY A 126 -23.03 11.53 -5.98
C GLY A 126 -23.55 12.88 -5.49
N TYR A 127 -24.15 13.69 -6.37
CA TYR A 127 -24.60 15.05 -6.07
C TYR A 127 -25.79 15.07 -5.10
N LEU A 128 -26.83 14.26 -5.37
CA LEU A 128 -28.09 14.20 -4.60
C LEU A 128 -27.91 13.90 -3.10
N PHE A 129 -26.92 13.09 -2.71
CA PHE A 129 -26.70 12.70 -1.31
C PHE A 129 -25.28 13.03 -0.82
N ARG A 130 -24.66 14.06 -1.40
CA ARG A 130 -23.26 14.42 -1.13
C ARG A 130 -23.01 14.69 0.35
N HIS A 131 -23.81 15.54 0.97
CA HIS A 131 -23.61 15.97 2.36
C HIS A 131 -23.77 14.82 3.36
N SER A 132 -24.81 14.00 3.21
CA SER A 132 -25.06 12.85 4.09
C SER A 132 -23.97 11.78 3.98
N LYS A 133 -23.54 11.45 2.75
CA LYS A 133 -22.44 10.48 2.52
C LYS A 133 -21.13 10.99 3.08
N LEU A 134 -20.82 12.27 2.88
CA LEU A 134 -19.59 12.90 3.37
C LEU A 134 -19.58 12.95 4.91
N LYS A 135 -20.70 13.30 5.54
CA LYS A 135 -20.86 13.27 7.01
C LYS A 135 -20.66 11.86 7.57
N LYS A 136 -21.27 10.83 6.96
CA LYS A 136 -21.09 9.42 7.35
C LYS A 136 -19.63 8.98 7.21
N LYS A 137 -18.97 9.37 6.11
CA LYS A 137 -17.54 9.09 5.88
C LYS A 137 -16.65 9.75 6.94
N LYS A 138 -16.85 11.03 7.22
CA LYS A 138 -16.10 11.77 8.28
C LYS A 138 -16.27 11.11 9.65
N LYS A 139 -17.50 10.78 10.04
CA LYS A 139 -17.78 10.08 11.30
C LYS A 139 -17.08 8.71 11.38
N LYS A 140 -17.11 7.95 10.29
CA LYS A 140 -16.46 6.63 10.23
C LYS A 140 -14.93 6.73 10.31
N LEU A 141 -14.33 7.71 9.61
CA LEU A 141 -12.90 7.98 9.69
C LEU A 141 -12.47 8.39 11.09
N PHE A 142 -13.24 9.27 11.72
CA PHE A 142 -12.99 9.69 13.09
C PHE A 142 -13.14 8.54 14.10
N ALA A 143 -14.16 7.70 13.96
CA ALA A 143 -14.32 6.50 14.79
C ALA A 143 -13.17 5.50 14.60
N ALA A 144 -12.73 5.29 13.35
CA ALA A 144 -11.58 4.44 13.04
C ALA A 144 -10.26 4.99 13.62
N TYR A 145 -10.11 6.33 13.64
CA TYR A 145 -8.98 6.99 14.28
C TYR A 145 -9.00 6.79 15.79
N ARG A 146 -10.14 7.03 16.44
CA ARG A 146 -10.31 6.85 17.89
C ARG A 146 -10.09 5.40 18.32
N ASN A 147 -10.69 4.45 17.60
CA ASN A 147 -10.62 3.03 17.94
C ASN A 147 -9.34 2.36 17.39
N ARG A 148 -8.40 3.13 16.81
CA ARG A 148 -7.13 2.64 16.23
C ARG A 148 -7.30 1.41 15.33
N THR A 149 -8.39 1.35 14.56
CA THR A 149 -8.71 0.16 13.75
C THR A 149 -7.64 -0.08 12.69
N MET A 150 -7.16 -1.32 12.60
CA MET A 150 -6.26 -1.79 11.53
C MET A 150 -7.05 -2.39 10.36
N PRO A 151 -6.48 -2.46 9.14
CA PRO A 151 -7.12 -3.19 8.05
C PRO A 151 -7.25 -4.67 8.40
N LEU A 152 -8.49 -5.15 8.52
CA LEU A 152 -8.78 -6.55 8.75
C LEU A 152 -8.65 -7.35 7.44
N HIS A 153 -8.11 -8.56 7.54
CA HIS A 153 -8.11 -9.56 6.48
C HIS A 153 -8.92 -10.78 6.97
N PRO A 154 -9.99 -11.19 6.27
CA PRO A 154 -10.49 -10.69 4.99
C PRO A 154 -11.21 -9.32 5.10
N LYS A 155 -11.14 -8.50 4.04
CA LYS A 155 -11.67 -7.13 4.04
C LYS A 155 -13.21 -7.12 3.95
N PRO A 156 -13.95 -6.70 4.99
CA PRO A 156 -15.41 -6.61 4.91
C PRO A 156 -15.83 -5.57 3.88
N ARG A 157 -16.87 -5.83 3.07
CA ARG A 157 -17.40 -4.86 2.08
C ARG A 157 -17.79 -3.52 2.72
N VAL A 158 -18.21 -3.56 3.99
CA VAL A 158 -18.65 -2.39 4.76
C VAL A 158 -17.51 -1.74 5.53
N ALA A 159 -16.30 -2.32 5.59
CA ALA A 159 -15.17 -1.75 6.31
C ALA A 159 -14.54 -0.55 5.58
N LEU A 160 -13.73 0.22 6.29
CA LEU A 160 -12.95 1.29 5.69
C LEU A 160 -11.80 0.66 4.89
N LYS A 161 -11.56 1.11 3.65
CA LYS A 161 -10.44 0.64 2.82
C LYS A 161 -9.11 1.24 3.30
N LEU A 162 -8.67 0.85 4.48
CA LEU A 162 -7.35 1.20 5.01
C LEU A 162 -6.26 0.40 4.27
N LYS A 163 -5.10 1.02 4.08
CA LYS A 163 -3.91 0.41 3.47
C LYS A 163 -2.75 0.62 4.42
N THR A 164 -2.07 -0.45 4.76
CA THR A 164 -0.85 -0.48 5.57
C THR A 164 0.38 -0.50 4.68
N SER A 165 1.51 -0.09 5.24
CA SER A 165 2.84 -0.17 4.64
C SER A 165 3.78 -0.87 5.59
N VAL A 166 4.71 -1.66 5.09
CA VAL A 166 5.76 -2.29 5.91
C VAL A 166 6.91 -1.31 6.07
N LEU A 167 7.18 -0.93 7.32
CA LEU A 167 8.30 -0.04 7.68
C LEU A 167 9.30 -0.79 8.54
N ASN A 168 10.58 -0.53 8.34
CA ASN A 168 11.62 -1.09 9.22
C ASN A 168 11.78 -0.24 10.50
N THR A 169 12.63 -0.70 11.42
CA THR A 169 12.94 -0.01 12.69
C THR A 169 13.46 1.42 12.49
N GLU A 170 14.33 1.63 11.50
CA GLU A 170 14.95 2.94 11.23
C GLU A 170 13.98 3.94 10.60
N GLU A 171 13.16 3.50 9.64
CA GLU A 171 12.10 4.28 9.02
C GLU A 171 11.06 4.70 10.07
N LEU A 172 10.72 3.79 10.99
CA LEU A 172 9.85 4.09 12.12
C LEU A 172 10.46 5.10 13.08
N ALA A 173 11.73 4.93 13.46
CA ALA A 173 12.43 5.88 14.32
C ALA A 173 12.50 7.27 13.65
N THR A 174 12.71 7.31 12.34
CA THR A 174 12.80 8.56 11.57
C THR A 174 11.46 9.31 11.55
N ILE A 175 10.33 8.60 11.43
CA ILE A 175 9.00 9.21 11.40
C ILE A 175 8.51 9.54 12.81
N TYR A 176 8.79 8.67 13.77
CA TYR A 176 8.36 8.80 15.15
C TYR A 176 9.58 8.99 16.05
N HIS A 177 9.94 10.25 16.25
CA HIS A 177 10.86 10.61 17.31
C HIS A 177 10.04 10.91 18.57
N PRO A 178 10.32 10.24 19.70
CA PRO A 178 9.80 10.68 20.99
C PRO A 178 10.23 12.15 21.18
N PRO A 179 9.34 13.03 21.67
CA PRO A 179 9.69 14.42 21.85
C PRO A 179 10.90 14.52 22.80
N ILE A 180 12.05 14.91 22.25
CA ILE A 180 13.13 15.47 23.06
C ILE A 180 12.61 16.85 23.50
N THR A 181 12.58 17.08 24.81
CA THR A 181 12.07 18.29 25.47
C THR A 181 12.68 19.60 24.96
N SER A 182 13.78 19.55 24.21
CA SER A 182 14.45 20.73 23.65
C SER A 182 13.76 21.33 22.42
N VAL A 183 12.94 20.57 21.69
CA VAL A 183 12.24 21.07 20.49
C VAL A 183 10.82 21.53 20.85
N GLY A 184 10.73 22.49 21.77
CA GLY A 184 9.47 23.15 22.06
C GLY A 184 9.04 23.98 20.85
N ALA A 185 7.89 23.67 20.23
CA ALA A 185 7.30 24.50 19.18
C ALA A 185 6.72 25.77 19.82
N PRO A 186 7.41 26.94 19.76
CA PRO A 186 7.02 28.11 20.55
C PRO A 186 5.70 28.73 20.05
N SER A 187 5.33 28.46 18.80
CA SER A 187 4.08 28.91 18.19
C SER A 187 2.85 28.09 18.60
N LEU A 188 3.03 26.91 19.20
CA LEU A 188 1.93 26.07 19.67
C LEU A 188 1.73 26.31 21.16
N ARG A 189 0.68 27.06 21.53
CA ARG A 189 0.27 27.19 22.93
C ARG A 189 -0.24 25.84 23.42
N HIS A 190 0.51 25.19 24.30
CA HIS A 190 0.04 24.01 25.02
C HIS A 190 -1.14 24.46 25.90
N LEU A 191 -2.30 23.85 25.71
CA LEU A 191 -3.41 23.99 26.64
C LEU A 191 -3.31 22.82 27.61
N GLU A 192 -2.90 23.10 28.85
CA GLU A 192 -2.95 22.09 29.90
C GLU A 192 -4.40 21.64 30.09
N SER A 193 -4.59 20.32 30.29
CA SER A 193 -5.90 19.82 30.65
C SER A 193 -6.28 20.39 32.02
N LYS A 194 -7.48 20.95 32.16
CA LYS A 194 -8.03 21.29 33.47
C LYS A 194 -8.24 19.99 34.24
N LYS A 195 -7.25 19.57 35.03
CA LYS A 195 -7.45 18.55 36.05
C LYS A 195 -8.36 19.17 37.10
N GLY A 196 -9.54 18.57 37.32
CA GLY A 196 -10.32 18.88 38.50
C GLY A 196 -9.47 18.56 39.73
N GLY A 197 -9.35 19.50 40.66
CA GLY A 197 -8.75 19.19 41.96
C GLY A 197 -9.48 17.99 42.60
N PRO A 198 -8.81 17.21 43.47
CA PRO A 198 -9.46 16.15 44.21
C PRO A 198 -10.69 16.70 44.95
N PRO A 199 -11.78 15.93 45.04
CA PRO A 199 -12.96 16.36 45.78
C PRO A 199 -12.58 16.67 47.25
N PRO A 200 -13.17 17.70 47.86
CA PRO A 200 -12.76 18.20 49.17
C PRO A 200 -12.98 17.21 50.34
N ASN A 201 -13.60 16.06 50.09
CA ASN A 201 -13.88 15.01 51.08
C ASN A 201 -12.90 13.82 51.03
N LEU A 202 -11.69 13.99 50.50
CA LEU A 202 -10.68 12.95 50.62
C LEU A 202 -10.13 12.92 52.06
N PRO A 203 -10.16 11.78 52.76
CA PRO A 203 -9.43 11.62 54.01
C PRO A 203 -7.95 11.89 53.76
N ILE A 204 -7.38 12.82 54.51
CA ILE A 204 -5.95 13.07 54.55
C ILE A 204 -5.44 12.23 55.71
N GLU A 205 -4.77 11.12 55.42
CA GLU A 205 -3.93 10.41 56.40
C GLU A 205 -2.50 10.93 56.30
#